data_AF-A0A955LBZ7-F1
#
_entry.id   AF-A0A955LBZ7-F1
#
_cell.length_a   1.000
_cell.length_b   1.000
_cell.length_c   1.000
_cell.angle_alpha   90.00
_cell.angle_beta   90.00
_cell.angle_gamma   90.00
#
_symmetry.space_group_name_H-M   'P 1'
#
loop_
_entity.id
_entity.type
_entity.pdbx_description
1 polymer ?
#
loop_
_entity_poly.entity_id
_entity_poly.type
_entity_poly.pdbx_seq_one_letter_code
_entity_poly.pdbx_strand_id
1 'polypeptide(L)'
;MEFFTDPTHYQLVRAVHLLGVAIGLGGATITDILFVRMLRDRRVRSDEHALLKTLSGVIWVGVFLLASSGLLLFSQNWEVLLESAKFVAKMSAFVVLIINGLILGLYISPALPKIQFSKKQDSTTELARKRMFAFILGGVSASSWYTAFVMAFVPTRLAIPTWSLALGYVGLLIVVLLGGYTAFHLQRKFGVSANH
;
A
#
# COMPACT_ATOMS: atom_id res chain seq x y z
N MET A 1 29.96 13.60 -10.36
CA MET A 1 28.90 13.24 -11.34
C MET A 1 29.38 12.23 -12.41
N GLU A 2 30.59 11.64 -12.30
CA GLU A 2 31.10 10.66 -13.28
C GLU A 2 30.47 9.26 -13.15
N PHE A 3 29.98 8.85 -11.98
CA PHE A 3 29.44 7.50 -11.75
C PHE A 3 28.29 7.13 -12.69
N PHE A 4 27.48 8.08 -13.14
CA PHE A 4 26.32 7.84 -14.02
C PHE A 4 26.58 8.11 -15.50
N THR A 5 27.80 8.49 -15.86
CA THR A 5 28.19 8.70 -17.26
C THR A 5 28.41 7.38 -17.98
N ASP A 6 28.73 6.31 -17.25
CA ASP A 6 28.78 4.95 -17.77
C ASP A 6 27.36 4.36 -17.89
N PRO A 7 26.94 3.94 -19.10
CA PRO A 7 25.64 3.31 -19.34
C PRO A 7 25.38 2.09 -18.45
N THR A 8 26.42 1.37 -18.02
CA THR A 8 26.30 0.16 -17.20
C THR A 8 25.78 0.47 -15.79
N HIS A 9 26.30 1.53 -15.15
CA HIS A 9 25.85 1.93 -13.81
C HIS A 9 24.38 2.38 -13.81
N TYR A 10 23.96 3.12 -14.85
CA TYR A 10 22.56 3.52 -14.99
C TYR A 10 21.61 2.31 -15.13
N GLN A 11 22.00 1.32 -15.94
CA GLN A 11 21.22 0.08 -16.10
C GLN A 11 21.15 -0.72 -14.79
N LEU A 12 22.26 -0.81 -14.05
CA LEU A 12 22.31 -1.49 -12.76
C LEU A 12 21.35 -0.84 -11.74
N VAL A 13 21.38 0.49 -11.61
CA VAL A 13 20.49 1.21 -10.69
C VAL A 13 19.02 1.01 -11.09
N ARG A 14 18.70 1.00 -12.39
CA ARG A 14 17.35 0.68 -12.86
C ARG A 14 16.94 -0.75 -12.55
N ALA A 15 17.84 -1.72 -12.69
CA ALA A 15 17.56 -3.11 -12.34
C ALA A 15 17.26 -3.26 -10.84
N VAL A 16 18.06 -2.62 -9.98
CA VAL A 16 17.80 -2.57 -8.53
C VAL A 16 16.46 -1.91 -8.22
N HIS A 17 16.12 -0.83 -8.92
CA HIS A 17 14.83 -0.16 -8.75
C HIS A 17 13.66 -1.08 -9.10
N LEU A 18 13.73 -1.78 -10.24
CA LEU A 18 12.70 -2.73 -10.67
C LEU A 18 12.60 -3.93 -9.73
N LEU A 19 13.72 -4.41 -9.18
CA LEU A 19 13.73 -5.44 -8.16
C LEU A 19 13.01 -4.97 -6.89
N GLY A 20 13.27 -3.73 -6.44
CA GLY A 20 12.55 -3.11 -5.34
C GLY A 20 11.04 -3.03 -5.57
N VAL A 21 10.62 -2.65 -6.79
CA VAL A 21 9.20 -2.68 -7.20
C VAL A 21 8.63 -4.10 -7.11
N ALA A 22 9.30 -5.09 -7.69
CA ALA A 22 8.80 -6.47 -7.74
C ALA A 22 8.64 -7.08 -6.34
N ILE A 23 9.64 -6.89 -5.48
CA ILE A 23 9.61 -7.35 -4.08
C ILE A 23 8.52 -6.63 -3.29
N GLY A 24 8.48 -5.30 -3.38
CA GLY A 24 7.54 -4.47 -2.64
C GLY A 24 6.09 -4.70 -3.04
N LEU A 25 5.79 -4.60 -4.34
CA LEU A 25 4.44 -4.84 -4.89
C LEU A 25 3.98 -6.27 -4.62
N GLY A 26 4.82 -7.27 -4.96
CA GLY A 26 4.45 -8.68 -4.77
C GLY A 26 4.21 -9.03 -3.30
N GLY A 27 5.11 -8.59 -2.41
CA GLY A 27 4.95 -8.79 -0.97
C GLY A 27 3.69 -8.11 -0.42
N ALA A 28 3.39 -6.89 -0.87
CA ALA A 28 2.19 -6.16 -0.48
C ALA A 28 0.91 -6.84 -0.98
N THR A 29 0.87 -7.28 -2.24
CA THR A 29 -0.28 -8.01 -2.78
C THR A 29 -0.57 -9.29 -1.99
N ILE A 30 0.46 -10.09 -1.66
CA ILE A 30 0.28 -11.30 -0.84
C ILE A 30 -0.23 -10.93 0.55
N THR A 31 0.34 -9.90 1.17
CA THR A 31 -0.07 -9.39 2.49
C THR A 31 -1.53 -8.96 2.49
N ASP A 32 -1.95 -8.17 1.49
CA ASP A 32 -3.33 -7.68 1.37
C ASP A 32 -4.32 -8.85 1.20
N ILE A 33 -3.98 -9.88 0.40
CA ILE A 33 -4.81 -11.09 0.24
C ILE A 33 -4.95 -11.85 1.57
N LEU A 34 -3.84 -12.04 2.29
CA LEU A 34 -3.86 -12.71 3.60
C LEU A 34 -4.68 -11.92 4.61
N PHE A 35 -4.54 -10.59 4.64
CA PHE A 35 -5.35 -9.73 5.50
C PHE A 35 -6.85 -9.86 5.22
N VAL A 36 -7.26 -9.82 3.94
CA VAL A 36 -8.67 -10.01 3.56
C VAL A 36 -9.19 -11.38 4.02
N ARG A 37 -8.38 -12.44 3.85
CA ARG A 37 -8.73 -13.79 4.30
C ARG A 37 -8.91 -13.85 5.82
N MET A 38 -7.99 -13.26 6.59
CA MET A 38 -8.09 -13.23 8.06
C MET A 38 -9.30 -12.42 8.55
N LEU A 39 -9.65 -11.33 7.85
CA LEU A 39 -10.85 -10.56 8.13
C LEU A 39 -12.13 -11.37 7.86
N ARG A 40 -12.16 -12.16 6.78
CA ARG A 40 -13.27 -13.06 6.45
C ARG A 40 -13.42 -14.18 7.47
N ASP A 41 -12.33 -14.83 7.83
CA ASP A 41 -12.31 -16.00 8.73
C ASP A 41 -12.45 -15.60 10.21
N ARG A 42 -12.41 -14.29 10.50
CA ARG A 42 -12.51 -13.68 11.84
C ARG A 42 -11.51 -14.26 12.85
N ARG A 43 -10.43 -14.86 12.38
CA ARG A 43 -9.41 -15.52 13.19
C ARG A 43 -8.05 -15.15 12.63
N VAL A 44 -7.12 -14.90 13.55
CA VAL A 44 -5.70 -14.70 13.24
C VAL A 44 -4.97 -15.87 13.86
N ARG A 45 -4.50 -16.80 13.03
CA ARG A 45 -3.67 -17.89 13.50
C ARG A 45 -2.24 -17.39 13.75
N SER A 46 -1.50 -18.06 14.63
CA SER A 46 -0.13 -17.67 14.98
C SER A 46 0.84 -17.79 13.80
N ASP A 47 0.65 -18.78 12.93
CA ASP A 47 1.39 -18.98 11.68
C ASP A 47 1.10 -17.88 10.66
N GLU A 48 -0.17 -17.47 10.52
CA GLU A 48 -0.55 -16.35 9.65
C GLU A 48 0.06 -15.02 10.13
N HIS A 49 0.05 -14.77 11.44
CA HIS A 49 0.68 -13.58 12.01
C HIS A 49 2.20 -13.57 11.80
N ALA A 50 2.86 -14.72 11.98
CA ALA A 50 4.30 -14.85 11.69
C ALA A 50 4.60 -14.60 10.21
N LEU A 51 3.78 -15.15 9.31
CA LEU A 51 3.90 -14.93 7.87
C LEU A 51 3.74 -13.44 7.50
N LEU A 52 2.73 -12.76 8.04
CA LEU A 52 2.52 -11.32 7.84
C LEU A 52 3.73 -10.50 8.32
N LYS A 53 4.33 -10.86 9.45
CA LYS A 53 5.53 -10.18 9.97
C LYS A 53 6.72 -10.37 9.03
N THR A 54 6.93 -11.58 8.52
CA THR A 54 7.99 -11.87 7.53
C THR A 54 7.76 -11.08 6.24
N LEU A 55 6.55 -11.12 5.69
CA LEU A 55 6.20 -10.38 4.48
C LEU A 55 6.34 -8.86 4.67
N SER A 56 5.98 -8.33 5.83
CA SER A 56 6.21 -6.91 6.15
C SER A 56 7.69 -6.55 6.08
N GLY A 57 8.57 -7.40 6.62
CA GLY A 57 10.03 -7.22 6.48
C GLY A 57 10.50 -7.23 5.03
N VAL A 58 10.00 -8.17 4.22
CA VAL A 58 10.30 -8.26 2.78
C VAL A 58 9.83 -7.01 2.04
N ILE A 59 8.63 -6.50 2.32
CA ILE A 59 8.10 -5.26 1.75
C ILE A 59 9.01 -4.09 2.10
N TRP A 60 9.45 -3.97 3.34
CA TRP A 60 10.35 -2.88 3.76
C TRP A 60 11.72 -2.95 3.09
N VAL A 61 12.26 -4.14 2.84
CA VAL A 61 13.46 -4.32 2.00
C VAL A 61 13.19 -3.83 0.57
N GLY A 62 12.07 -4.21 -0.03
CA GLY A 62 11.66 -3.73 -1.35
C GLY A 62 11.53 -2.20 -1.41
N VAL A 63 10.90 -1.60 -0.41
CA VAL A 63 10.77 -0.14 -0.23
C VAL A 63 12.13 0.54 -0.10
N PHE A 64 13.06 -0.03 0.68
CA PHE A 64 14.41 0.51 0.82
C PHE A 64 15.17 0.50 -0.50
N LEU A 65 15.13 -0.62 -1.24
CA LEU A 65 15.74 -0.73 -2.56
C LEU A 65 15.11 0.26 -3.54
N LEU A 66 13.78 0.37 -3.54
CA LEU A 66 13.02 1.30 -4.39
C LEU A 66 13.40 2.76 -4.10
N ALA A 67 13.46 3.14 -2.82
CA ALA A 67 13.75 4.50 -2.37
C ALA A 67 15.18 4.90 -2.68
N SER A 68 16.15 4.06 -2.28
CA SER A 68 17.58 4.35 -2.49
C SER A 68 17.94 4.44 -3.96
N SER A 69 17.54 3.46 -4.78
CA SER A 69 17.74 3.52 -6.24
C SER A 69 16.94 4.64 -6.90
N GLY A 70 15.73 4.93 -6.41
CA GLY A 70 14.88 6.01 -6.91
C GLY A 70 15.49 7.38 -6.69
N LEU A 71 16.12 7.63 -5.54
CA LEU A 71 16.86 8.86 -5.25
C LEU A 71 18.06 9.04 -6.19
N LEU A 72 18.79 7.95 -6.47
CA LEU A 72 19.89 7.98 -7.42
C LEU A 72 19.41 8.33 -8.84
N LEU A 73 18.31 7.70 -9.30
CA LEU A 73 17.71 8.00 -10.60
C LEU A 73 17.14 9.43 -10.66
N PHE A 74 16.55 9.90 -9.57
CA PHE A 74 16.00 11.26 -9.46
C PHE A 74 17.09 12.32 -9.56
N SER A 75 18.24 12.11 -8.90
CA SER A 75 19.36 13.06 -8.88
C SER A 75 19.90 13.43 -10.27
N GLN A 76 19.67 12.59 -11.28
CA GLN A 76 20.16 12.80 -12.64
C GLN A 76 19.38 13.86 -13.42
N ASN A 77 18.05 13.96 -13.20
CA ASN A 77 17.16 14.79 -14.01
C ASN A 77 16.01 15.35 -13.15
N TRP A 78 16.32 15.81 -11.95
CA TRP A 78 15.31 16.17 -10.95
C TRP A 78 14.38 17.29 -11.43
N GLU A 79 14.89 18.31 -12.14
CA GLU A 79 14.11 19.44 -12.68
C GLU A 79 13.01 18.94 -13.63
N VAL A 80 13.39 18.14 -14.63
CA VAL A 80 12.46 17.55 -15.61
C VAL A 80 11.48 16.59 -14.95
N LEU A 81 11.92 15.85 -13.93
CA LEU A 81 11.07 14.90 -13.22
C LEU A 81 10.01 15.60 -12.37
N LEU A 82 10.33 16.72 -11.71
CA LEU A 82 9.36 17.46 -10.89
C LEU A 82 8.23 18.08 -11.72
N GLU A 83 8.49 18.44 -12.98
CA GLU A 83 7.44 18.92 -13.89
C GLU A 83 6.59 17.78 -14.47
N SER A 84 7.05 16.52 -14.35
CA SER A 84 6.39 15.37 -14.94
C SER A 84 5.17 14.90 -14.13
N ALA A 85 3.99 15.01 -14.75
CA ALA A 85 2.71 14.50 -14.25
C ALA A 85 2.78 13.12 -13.59
N LYS A 86 3.35 12.15 -14.32
CA LYS A 86 3.47 10.77 -13.88
C LYS A 86 4.43 10.61 -12.71
N PHE A 87 5.49 11.43 -12.65
CA PHE A 87 6.45 11.38 -11.56
C PHE A 87 5.82 11.91 -10.27
N VAL A 88 5.16 13.07 -10.33
CA VAL A 88 4.45 13.65 -9.18
C VAL A 88 3.40 12.67 -8.65
N ALA A 89 2.54 12.12 -9.51
CA ALA A 89 1.53 11.13 -9.10
C ALA A 89 2.16 9.87 -8.48
N LYS A 90 3.24 9.34 -9.08
CA LYS A 90 3.99 8.20 -8.53
C LYS A 90 4.56 8.51 -7.15
N MET A 91 5.15 9.70 -6.96
CA MET A 91 5.74 10.11 -5.69
C MET A 91 4.67 10.35 -4.63
N SER A 92 3.51 10.92 -4.97
CA SER A 92 2.37 11.03 -4.05
C SER A 92 1.91 9.66 -3.57
N ALA A 93 1.77 8.69 -4.48
CA ALA A 93 1.41 7.32 -4.12
C ALA A 93 2.48 6.66 -3.23
N PHE A 94 3.76 6.88 -3.54
CA PHE A 94 4.87 6.38 -2.72
C PHE A 94 4.87 6.95 -1.30
N VAL A 95 4.63 8.25 -1.13
CA VAL A 95 4.53 8.88 0.20
C VAL A 95 3.37 8.30 1.00
N VAL A 96 2.19 8.16 0.38
CA VAL A 96 1.03 7.53 1.04
C VAL A 96 1.35 6.09 1.45
N LEU A 97 2.08 5.35 0.61
CA LEU A 97 2.50 3.97 0.89
C LEU A 97 3.40 3.89 2.11
N ILE A 98 4.41 4.78 2.23
CA ILE A 98 5.29 4.84 3.42
C ILE A 98 4.47 5.13 4.68
N ILE A 99 3.61 6.15 4.64
CA ILE A 99 2.79 6.53 5.79
C ILE A 99 1.86 5.37 6.19
N ASN A 100 1.19 4.76 5.22
CA ASN A 100 0.30 3.62 5.45
C ASN A 100 1.04 2.40 6.03
N GLY A 101 2.22 2.08 5.49
CA GLY A 101 3.08 1.00 5.97
C GLY A 101 3.55 1.22 7.41
N LEU A 102 3.90 2.45 7.78
CA LEU A 102 4.23 2.81 9.16
C LEU A 102 3.03 2.66 10.10
N ILE A 103 1.84 3.12 9.70
CA ILE A 103 0.61 2.96 10.48
C ILE A 103 0.30 1.47 10.70
N LEU A 104 0.36 0.66 9.65
CA LEU A 104 0.12 -0.78 9.73
C LEU A 104 1.15 -1.48 10.63
N GLY A 105 2.43 -1.17 10.46
CA GLY A 105 3.51 -1.80 11.22
C GLY A 105 3.52 -1.41 12.71
N LEU A 106 3.36 -0.13 13.01
CA LEU A 106 3.51 0.40 14.36
C LEU A 106 2.22 0.34 15.19
N TYR A 107 1.05 0.46 14.55
CA TYR A 107 -0.23 0.57 15.27
C TYR A 107 -1.10 -0.68 15.14
N ILE A 108 -1.25 -1.24 13.93
CA ILE A 108 -2.16 -2.37 13.70
C ILE A 108 -1.51 -3.71 14.04
N SER A 109 -0.29 -3.95 13.56
CA SER A 109 0.45 -5.22 13.78
C SER A 109 0.52 -5.65 15.26
N PRO A 110 0.91 -4.79 16.23
CA PRO A 110 0.94 -5.18 17.64
C PRO A 110 -0.45 -5.40 18.26
N ALA A 111 -1.51 -4.89 17.64
CA ALA A 111 -2.88 -5.10 18.07
C ALA A 111 -3.46 -6.44 17.57
N LEU A 112 -2.93 -7.02 16.48
CA LEU A 112 -3.46 -8.24 15.86
C LEU A 112 -3.49 -9.47 16.80
N PRO A 113 -2.45 -9.78 17.59
CA PRO A 113 -2.51 -10.92 18.52
C PRO A 113 -3.52 -10.71 19.65
N LYS A 114 -3.74 -9.46 20.07
CA LYS A 114 -4.69 -9.09 21.13
C LYS A 114 -6.15 -9.14 20.66
N ILE A 115 -6.38 -9.25 19.35
CA ILE A 115 -7.71 -9.47 18.76
C ILE A 115 -8.11 -10.96 18.88
N GLN A 116 -7.30 -11.84 19.50
CA GLN A 116 -7.72 -13.20 19.81
C GLN A 116 -9.06 -13.20 20.57
N PHE A 117 -10.07 -13.63 19.82
CA PHE A 117 -11.46 -13.69 20.18
C PHE A 117 -11.67 -14.64 21.35
N SER A 118 -11.81 -14.09 22.56
CA SER A 118 -12.65 -14.74 23.55
C SER A 118 -14.03 -14.92 22.93
N LYS A 119 -14.49 -16.17 22.87
CA LYS A 119 -15.73 -16.68 22.25
C LYS A 119 -17.03 -15.96 22.68
N LYS A 120 -16.95 -14.92 23.52
CA LYS A 120 -18.05 -14.22 24.17
C LYS A 120 -18.19 -12.73 23.76
N GLN A 121 -17.32 -12.21 22.89
CA GLN A 121 -17.23 -10.77 22.61
C GLN A 121 -17.37 -10.42 21.11
N ASP A 122 -18.27 -11.11 20.40
CA ASP A 122 -18.53 -10.90 18.97
C ASP A 122 -19.45 -9.69 18.67
N SER A 123 -19.81 -8.88 19.67
CA SER A 123 -20.79 -7.78 19.56
C SER A 123 -20.27 -6.37 19.87
N THR A 124 -18.98 -6.17 20.15
CA THR A 124 -18.48 -4.84 20.54
C THR A 124 -18.12 -3.95 19.34
N THR A 125 -18.63 -2.72 19.34
CA THR A 125 -18.42 -1.67 18.33
C THR A 125 -16.94 -1.42 18.01
N GLU A 126 -16.04 -1.65 18.97
CA GLU A 126 -14.60 -1.41 18.82
C GLU A 126 -13.94 -2.39 17.84
N LEU A 127 -14.34 -3.65 17.88
CA LEU A 127 -13.77 -4.68 17.01
C LEU A 127 -14.20 -4.50 15.55
N ALA A 128 -15.47 -4.18 15.32
CA ALA A 128 -15.98 -3.85 13.99
C ALA A 128 -15.22 -2.65 13.39
N ARG A 129 -14.90 -1.66 14.23
CA ARG A 129 -14.10 -0.49 13.83
C ARG A 129 -12.66 -0.87 13.46
N LYS A 130 -11.99 -1.75 14.23
CA LYS A 130 -10.65 -2.26 13.90
C LYS A 130 -10.62 -3.01 12.57
N ARG A 131 -11.64 -3.82 12.29
CA ARG A 131 -11.78 -4.52 10.99
C ARG A 131 -11.99 -3.54 9.83
N MET A 132 -12.82 -2.51 10.01
CA MET A 132 -12.99 -1.44 9.03
C MET A 132 -11.68 -0.73 8.73
N PHE A 133 -10.93 -0.33 9.76
CA PHE A 133 -9.62 0.31 9.58
C PHE A 133 -8.64 -0.61 8.84
N ALA A 134 -8.57 -1.89 9.20
CA ALA A 134 -7.72 -2.84 8.49
C ALA A 134 -8.09 -2.97 6.99
N PHE A 135 -9.38 -3.01 6.66
CA PHE A 135 -9.85 -3.06 5.28
C PHE A 135 -9.49 -1.79 4.49
N ILE A 136 -9.70 -0.62 5.09
CA ILE A 136 -9.32 0.67 4.49
C ILE A 136 -7.81 0.74 4.24
N LEU A 137 -7.00 0.40 5.25
CA LEU A 137 -5.54 0.46 5.14
C LEU A 137 -5.00 -0.53 4.10
N GLY A 138 -5.60 -1.73 3.99
CA GLY A 138 -5.30 -2.67 2.91
C GLY A 138 -5.69 -2.14 1.53
N GLY A 139 -6.87 -1.54 1.39
CA GLY A 139 -7.28 -0.90 0.14
C GLY A 139 -6.36 0.25 -0.27
N VAL A 140 -5.97 1.11 0.68
CA VAL A 140 -5.02 2.20 0.45
C VAL A 140 -3.65 1.66 0.03
N SER A 141 -3.18 0.58 0.68
CA SER A 141 -1.93 -0.11 0.31
C SER A 141 -1.97 -0.57 -1.15
N ALA A 142 -2.95 -1.40 -1.51
CA ALA A 142 -3.09 -1.94 -2.86
C ALA A 142 -3.20 -0.83 -3.90
N SER A 143 -4.11 0.14 -3.71
CA SER A 143 -4.30 1.24 -4.65
C SER A 143 -3.02 2.06 -4.84
N SER A 144 -2.23 2.29 -3.79
CA SER A 144 -0.97 3.06 -3.87
C SER A 144 0.12 2.31 -4.62
N TRP A 145 0.32 1.02 -4.31
CA TRP A 145 1.28 0.15 -5.00
C TRP A 145 0.98 0.04 -6.50
N TYR A 146 -0.27 -0.26 -6.86
CA TYR A 146 -0.67 -0.38 -8.27
C TYR A 146 -0.66 0.98 -8.98
N THR A 147 -1.00 2.07 -8.32
CA THR A 147 -0.84 3.41 -8.91
C THR A 147 0.62 3.70 -9.23
N ALA A 148 1.54 3.51 -8.27
CA ALA A 148 2.95 3.75 -8.50
C ALA A 148 3.52 2.88 -9.63
N PHE A 149 3.08 1.61 -9.71
CA PHE A 149 3.43 0.69 -10.78
C PHE A 149 2.90 1.15 -12.15
N VAL A 150 1.60 1.44 -12.26
CA VAL A 150 0.97 1.87 -13.52
C VAL A 150 1.57 3.17 -14.03
N MET A 151 1.86 4.14 -13.15
CA MET A 151 2.49 5.41 -13.52
C MET A 151 3.87 5.23 -14.18
N ALA A 152 4.57 4.11 -13.92
CA ALA A 152 5.83 3.80 -14.59
C ALA A 152 5.66 3.51 -16.09
N PHE A 153 4.48 3.04 -16.51
CA PHE A 153 4.18 2.66 -17.89
C PHE A 153 3.39 3.71 -18.67
N VAL A 154 2.90 4.77 -18.01
CA VAL A 154 2.18 5.85 -18.68
C VAL A 154 3.10 6.54 -19.70
N PRO A 155 2.75 6.52 -20.99
CA PRO A 155 3.57 7.15 -22.03
C PRO A 155 3.65 8.66 -21.85
N THR A 156 4.85 9.23 -21.98
CA THR A 156 5.07 10.69 -21.88
C THR A 156 4.36 11.48 -23.00
N ARG A 157 4.06 10.84 -24.13
CA ARG A 157 3.32 11.46 -25.26
C ARG A 157 1.87 11.80 -24.94
N LEU A 158 1.30 11.22 -23.88
CA LEU A 158 -0.01 11.62 -23.41
C LEU A 158 0.16 12.97 -22.71
N ALA A 159 -0.28 14.04 -23.38
CA ALA A 159 -0.26 15.41 -22.86
C ALA A 159 -1.30 15.59 -21.74
N ILE A 160 -1.17 14.80 -20.67
CA ILE A 160 -2.04 14.85 -19.50
C ILE A 160 -1.47 15.92 -18.57
N PRO A 161 -2.28 16.90 -18.13
CA PRO A 161 -1.84 17.89 -17.17
C PRO A 161 -1.33 17.26 -15.87
N THR A 162 -0.28 17.83 -15.27
CA THR A 162 0.41 17.28 -14.08
C THR A 162 -0.54 16.96 -12.95
N TRP A 163 -1.48 17.86 -12.68
CA TRP A 163 -2.41 17.70 -11.57
C TRP A 163 -3.53 16.69 -11.83
N SER A 164 -3.84 16.36 -13.08
CA SER A 164 -4.93 15.44 -13.39
C SER A 164 -4.67 14.02 -12.89
N LEU A 165 -3.43 13.53 -12.99
CA LEU A 165 -3.07 12.20 -12.49
C LEU A 165 -3.01 12.16 -10.96
N ALA A 166 -2.49 13.21 -10.34
CA ALA A 166 -2.46 13.34 -8.88
C ALA A 166 -3.88 13.42 -8.29
N LEU A 167 -4.76 14.24 -8.88
CA LEU A 167 -6.17 14.32 -8.50
C LEU A 167 -6.91 13.01 -8.76
N GLY A 168 -6.63 12.32 -9.86
CA GLY A 168 -7.18 10.99 -10.13
C GLY A 168 -6.81 9.99 -9.04
N TYR A 169 -5.55 10.00 -8.57
CA TYR A 169 -5.12 9.18 -7.45
C TYR A 169 -5.80 9.58 -6.13
N VAL A 170 -5.94 10.87 -5.84
CA VAL A 170 -6.72 11.33 -4.66
C VAL A 170 -8.17 10.87 -4.75
N GLY A 171 -8.79 10.95 -5.93
CA GLY A 171 -10.13 10.42 -6.18
C GLY A 171 -10.23 8.92 -5.92
N LEU A 172 -9.24 8.14 -6.36
CA LEU A 172 -9.15 6.71 -6.07
C LEU A 172 -9.09 6.44 -4.57
N LEU A 173 -8.29 7.21 -3.81
CA LEU A 173 -8.22 7.07 -2.36
C LEU A 173 -9.57 7.40 -1.69
N ILE A 174 -10.27 8.43 -2.16
CA ILE A 174 -11.62 8.76 -1.67
C ILE A 174 -12.57 7.58 -1.91
N VAL A 175 -12.55 6.96 -3.09
CA VAL A 175 -13.37 5.77 -3.39
C VAL A 175 -13.05 4.63 -2.43
N VAL A 176 -11.77 4.36 -2.14
CA VAL A 176 -11.37 3.33 -1.17
C VAL A 176 -11.90 3.64 0.23
N LEU A 177 -11.79 4.89 0.67
CA LEU A 177 -12.29 5.32 1.99
C LEU A 177 -13.81 5.19 2.09
N LEU A 178 -14.55 5.65 1.08
CA LEU A 178 -16.01 5.53 1.01
C LEU A 178 -16.46 4.07 0.92
N GLY A 179 -15.76 3.23 0.16
CA GLY A 179 -16.01 1.79 0.07
C GLY A 179 -15.85 1.11 1.43
N GLY A 180 -14.79 1.42 2.18
CA GLY A 180 -14.60 0.92 3.53
C GLY A 180 -15.68 1.41 4.51
N TYR A 181 -16.07 2.68 4.43
CA TYR A 181 -17.11 3.26 5.28
C TYR A 181 -18.51 2.67 5.01
N THR A 182 -18.87 2.47 3.74
CA THR A 182 -20.15 1.87 3.34
C THR A 182 -20.21 0.39 3.72
N ALA A 183 -19.13 -0.37 3.51
CA ALA A 183 -19.03 -1.76 3.95
C ALA A 183 -19.27 -1.91 5.45
N PHE A 184 -18.68 -1.02 6.26
CA PHE A 184 -18.93 -0.98 7.70
C PHE A 184 -20.40 -0.68 8.06
N HIS A 185 -21.02 0.30 7.41
CA HIS A 185 -22.43 0.64 7.65
C HIS A 185 -23.39 -0.50 7.26
N LEU A 186 -23.15 -1.15 6.13
CA LEU A 186 -23.94 -2.30 5.68
C LEU A 186 -23.80 -3.48 6.65
N GLN A 187 -22.57 -3.79 7.09
CA GLN A 187 -22.34 -4.82 8.11
C GLN A 187 -23.08 -4.53 9.41
N ARG A 188 -23.19 -3.25 9.81
CA ARG A 188 -23.95 -2.86 11.00
C ARG A 188 -25.47 -2.97 10.79
N LYS A 189 -25.98 -2.55 9.63
CA LYS A 189 -27.42 -2.57 9.32
C LYS A 189 -27.96 -3.99 9.17
N PHE A 190 -27.22 -4.88 8.51
CA PHE A 190 -27.65 -6.25 8.23
C PHE A 190 -27.13 -7.29 9.23
N GLY A 191 -25.99 -7.05 9.88
CA GLY A 191 -25.44 -7.94 10.91
C GLY A 191 -26.20 -7.91 12.25
N VAL A 192 -26.99 -6.86 12.50
CA VAL A 192 -27.90 -6.79 13.66
C VAL A 192 -29.16 -7.63 13.45
N SER A 193 -29.52 -7.97 12.21
CA SER A 193 -30.76 -8.70 11.89
C SER A 193 -30.66 -10.23 12.02
N ALA A 194 -29.48 -10.78 12.29
CA ALA A 194 -29.25 -12.23 12.34
C ALA A 194 -29.32 -12.84 13.77
N ASN A 195 -29.72 -12.06 14.78
CA ASN A 195 -29.87 -12.49 16.17
C ASN A 195 -31.33 -12.32 16.65
N HIS A 196 -32.29 -12.82 15.88
CA HIS A 196 -33.66 -13.04 16.34
C HIS A 196 -34.03 -14.51 16.15
#